data_AF-A0A9D6STR9-F1
#
_entry.id   AF-A0A9D6STR9-F1
#
_cell.length_a   1.000
_cell.length_b   1.000
_cell.length_c   1.000
_cell.angle_alpha   90.00
_cell.angle_beta   90.00
_cell.angle_gamma   90.00
#
_symmetry.space_group_name_H-M   'P 1'
#
loop_
_entity.id
_entity.type
_entity.pdbx_description
1 polymer ?
#
loop_
_entity_poly.entity_id
_entity_poly.type
_entity_poly.pdbx_seq_one_letter_code
_entity_poly.pdbx_strand_id
1 'polypeptide(L)'
;MKTVDATQLKNRLGEVLKQAALGPVAVERHGRVVAYLVPPAAGKAHAGKTRTGRPGPRWNRRNEERVVELCARGDYRPSRWLRAGDPEVLAGVAAMLASQEGFDRTRMLALAEQLRPGMSTPVGFGRWLARSPVQAARFLPMLEARMRDPELRSP
;
A
#
# COMPACT_ATOMS: atom_id res chain seq x y z
N MET A 1 26.00 -19.21 14.87
CA MET A 1 24.60 -19.05 14.39
C MET A 1 23.91 -20.38 14.59
N LYS A 2 22.76 -20.43 15.28
CA LYS A 2 22.05 -21.69 15.56
C LYS A 2 21.04 -21.98 14.45
N THR A 3 20.81 -23.25 14.15
CA THR A 3 19.90 -23.68 13.08
C THR A 3 18.85 -24.64 13.64
N VAL A 4 17.59 -24.46 13.24
CA VAL A 4 16.45 -25.28 13.70
C VAL A 4 15.60 -25.72 12.51
N ASP A 5 15.12 -26.97 12.52
CA ASP A 5 14.17 -27.43 11.51
C ASP A 5 12.78 -26.79 11.69
N ALA A 6 12.07 -26.54 10.58
CA ALA A 6 10.75 -25.94 10.56
C ALA A 6 9.71 -26.72 11.39
N THR A 7 9.87 -28.03 11.50
CA THR A 7 9.03 -28.90 12.34
C THR A 7 9.32 -28.68 13.82
N GLN A 8 10.60 -28.53 14.19
CA GLN A 8 11.01 -28.20 15.55
C GLN A 8 10.57 -26.79 15.95
N LEU A 9 10.66 -25.83 15.02
CA LEU A 9 10.15 -24.48 15.22
C LEU A 9 8.65 -24.48 15.52
N LYS A 10 7.84 -25.25 14.78
CA LYS A 10 6.40 -25.34 15.00
C LYS A 10 6.07 -25.91 16.38
N ASN A 11 6.81 -26.92 16.83
CA ASN A 11 6.51 -27.64 18.07
C ASN A 11 7.12 -26.99 19.32
N ARG A 12 8.16 -26.17 19.17
CA ARG A 12 8.93 -25.59 20.28
C ARG A 12 9.16 -24.09 20.12
N LEU A 13 8.17 -23.38 19.57
CA LEU A 13 8.27 -21.96 19.22
C LEU A 13 8.80 -21.09 20.38
N GLY A 14 8.28 -21.28 21.59
CA GLY A 14 8.68 -20.50 22.76
C GLY A 14 10.17 -20.60 23.10
N GLU A 15 10.76 -21.79 23.00
CA GLU A 15 12.19 -22.01 23.25
C GLU A 15 13.05 -21.43 22.13
N VAL A 16 12.60 -21.57 20.88
CA VAL A 16 13.30 -20.98 19.73
C VAL A 16 13.28 -19.44 19.81
N LEU A 17 12.19 -18.84 20.30
CA LEU A 17 12.12 -17.39 20.51
C LEU A 17 13.07 -16.91 21.61
N LYS A 18 13.19 -17.65 22.73
CA LYS A 18 14.19 -17.35 23.78
C LYS A 18 15.62 -17.39 23.22
N GLN A 19 15.90 -18.34 22.33
CA GLN A 19 17.21 -18.42 21.67
C GLN A 19 17.41 -17.27 20.67
N ALA A 20 16.39 -16.94 19.89
CA ALA A 20 16.41 -15.82 18.95
C ALA A 20 16.61 -14.47 19.64
N ALA A 21 16.19 -14.34 20.92
CA ALA A 21 16.43 -13.14 21.71
C ALA A 21 17.93 -12.87 21.97
N LEU A 22 18.74 -13.93 22.03
CA LEU A 22 20.18 -13.85 22.29
C LEU A 22 21.01 -13.72 21.00
N GLY A 23 20.44 -14.03 19.83
CA GLY A 23 21.09 -13.89 18.55
C GLY A 23 20.35 -14.60 17.41
N PRO A 24 20.74 -14.37 16.14
CA PRO A 24 20.04 -14.92 14.98
C PRO A 24 19.97 -16.45 14.96
N VAL A 25 18.79 -16.98 14.67
CA VAL A 25 18.50 -18.41 14.50
C VAL A 25 18.02 -18.67 13.07
N ALA A 26 18.71 -19.55 12.34
CA ALA A 26 18.30 -20.00 11.01
C ALA A 26 17.21 -21.08 11.10
N VAL A 27 16.22 -21.00 10.24
CA VAL A 27 15.16 -22.00 10.11
C VAL A 27 15.38 -22.79 8.84
N GLU A 28 15.53 -24.09 8.96
CA GLU A 28 15.72 -25.02 7.85
C GLU A 28 14.46 -25.80 7.51
N ARG A 29 14.29 -26.12 6.24
CA ARG A 29 13.28 -27.07 5.77
C ARG A 29 13.91 -27.92 4.67
N HIS A 30 13.87 -29.24 4.84
CA HIS A 30 14.46 -30.20 3.90
C HIS A 30 15.93 -29.89 3.56
N GLY A 31 16.75 -29.60 4.58
CA GLY A 31 18.19 -29.34 4.43
C GLY A 31 18.55 -27.99 3.77
N ARG A 32 17.58 -27.07 3.65
CA ARG A 32 17.80 -25.71 3.14
C ARG A 32 17.30 -24.67 4.13
N VAL A 33 18.10 -23.64 4.38
CA VAL A 33 17.67 -22.49 5.19
C VAL A 33 16.59 -21.72 4.43
N VAL A 34 15.40 -21.64 5.02
CA VAL A 34 14.22 -20.97 4.44
C VAL A 34 13.93 -19.62 5.09
N ALA A 35 14.38 -19.41 6.33
CA ALA A 35 14.14 -18.16 7.07
C ALA A 35 15.16 -17.95 8.19
N TYR A 36 15.14 -16.75 8.79
CA TYR A 36 15.90 -16.42 9.99
C TYR A 36 14.98 -15.74 11.01
N LEU A 37 15.09 -16.17 12.27
CA LEU A 37 14.51 -15.52 13.44
C LEU A 37 15.59 -14.64 14.07
N VAL A 38 15.28 -13.36 14.22
CA VAL A 38 16.18 -12.37 14.81
C VAL A 38 15.44 -11.62 15.93
N PRO A 39 16.14 -11.17 16.98
CA PRO A 39 15.50 -10.35 17.99
C PRO A 39 14.98 -9.06 17.34
N PRO A 40 13.76 -8.61 17.69
CA PRO A 40 13.34 -7.27 17.28
C PRO A 40 14.30 -6.29 17.93
N ALA A 41 15.08 -5.56 17.13
CA ALA A 41 15.92 -4.49 17.64
C ALA A 41 15.04 -3.56 18.48
N ALA A 42 15.40 -3.36 19.75
CA ALA A 42 14.70 -2.47 20.66
C ALA A 42 14.49 -1.12 19.97
N GLY A 43 13.25 -0.84 19.58
CA GLY A 43 12.87 0.37 18.86
C GLY A 43 13.19 0.40 17.37
N LYS A 44 12.59 -0.47 16.55
CA LYS A 44 11.85 -0.05 15.33
C LYS A 44 10.73 -1.05 15.03
N ALA A 45 9.48 -0.66 15.31
CA ALA A 45 8.32 -1.21 14.63
C ALA A 45 8.61 -1.21 13.12
N HIS A 46 8.22 -2.27 12.42
CA HIS A 46 8.51 -2.52 11.01
C HIS A 46 8.39 -1.25 10.15
N ALA A 47 9.51 -0.55 9.97
CA ALA A 47 9.76 0.19 8.75
C ALA A 47 9.88 -0.90 7.69
N GLY A 48 8.73 -1.29 7.13
CA GLY A 48 8.67 -2.09 5.91
C GLY A 48 9.70 -1.48 4.99
N LYS A 49 10.72 -2.27 4.65
CA LYS A 49 11.87 -1.91 3.82
C LYS A 49 11.38 -0.89 2.79
N THR A 50 11.66 0.39 3.01
CA THR A 50 11.48 1.40 1.99
C THR A 50 12.41 0.90 0.90
N ARG A 51 11.83 0.23 -0.10
CA ARG A 51 12.47 0.12 -1.40
C ARG A 51 12.83 1.57 -1.66
N THR A 52 14.13 1.89 -1.58
CA THR A 52 14.65 3.17 -2.05
C THR A 52 13.98 3.34 -3.39
N GLY A 53 12.98 4.20 -3.43
CA GLY A 53 12.09 4.30 -4.56
C GLY A 53 13.00 4.60 -5.71
N ARG A 54 13.10 3.69 -6.70
CA ARG A 54 13.26 4.18 -8.06
C ARG A 54 12.25 5.31 -8.14
N PRO A 55 12.66 6.56 -8.44
CA PRO A 55 11.71 7.66 -8.51
C PRO A 55 10.52 7.15 -9.29
N GLY A 56 9.37 7.03 -8.60
CA GLY A 56 8.16 6.50 -9.20
C GLY A 56 7.96 7.27 -10.50
N PRO A 57 7.47 6.62 -11.57
CA PRO A 57 7.33 7.29 -12.85
C PRO A 57 6.63 8.63 -12.59
N ARG A 58 7.32 9.74 -12.92
CA ARG A 58 6.80 11.11 -12.73
C ARG A 58 5.35 11.11 -13.17
N TRP A 59 4.46 11.68 -12.34
CA TRP A 59 3.05 11.82 -12.70
C TRP A 59 2.98 12.41 -14.09
N ASN A 60 2.45 11.62 -15.01
CA ASN A 60 2.38 11.96 -16.42
C ASN A 60 0.98 11.60 -16.91
N ARG A 61 0.63 12.10 -18.09
CA ARG A 61 -0.69 11.93 -18.68
C ARG A 61 -1.15 10.47 -18.69
N ARG A 62 -0.27 9.53 -19.03
CA ARG A 62 -0.60 8.09 -19.09
C ARG A 62 -0.90 7.50 -17.71
N ASN A 63 -0.16 7.90 -16.67
CA ASN A 63 -0.41 7.45 -15.31
C ASN A 63 -1.75 8.02 -14.80
N GLU A 64 -2.02 9.28 -15.08
CA GLU A 64 -3.26 9.93 -14.71
C GLU A 64 -4.49 9.30 -15.39
N GLU A 65 -4.43 9.07 -16.71
CA GLU A 65 -5.49 8.39 -17.46
C GLU A 65 -5.78 6.98 -16.92
N ARG A 66 -4.73 6.24 -16.53
CA ARG A 66 -4.88 4.92 -15.89
C ARG A 66 -5.60 5.02 -14.54
N VAL A 67 -5.25 6.01 -13.72
CA VAL A 67 -5.90 6.21 -12.41
C VAL A 67 -7.35 6.65 -12.60
N VAL A 68 -7.63 7.55 -13.55
CA VAL A 68 -8.99 7.93 -13.93
C VAL A 68 -9.81 6.71 -14.32
N GLU A 69 -9.27 5.82 -15.15
CA GLU A 69 -9.95 4.59 -15.55
C GLU A 69 -10.22 3.66 -14.36
N LEU A 70 -9.24 3.48 -13.48
CA LEU A 70 -9.40 2.69 -12.26
C LEU A 70 -10.51 3.25 -11.36
N CYS A 71 -10.54 4.56 -11.17
CA CYS A 71 -11.55 5.24 -10.36
C CYS A 71 -12.94 5.13 -11.00
N ALA A 72 -13.05 5.28 -12.32
CA ALA A 72 -14.31 5.17 -13.05
C ALA A 72 -14.91 3.75 -12.98
N ARG A 73 -14.07 2.71 -12.91
CA ARG A 73 -14.50 1.32 -12.70
C ARG A 73 -15.05 1.06 -11.29
N GLY A 74 -14.83 1.96 -10.33
CA GLY A 74 -15.32 1.83 -8.95
C GLY A 74 -14.67 0.71 -8.15
N ASP A 75 -13.42 0.34 -8.46
CA ASP A 75 -12.69 -0.69 -7.71
C ASP A 75 -12.10 -0.10 -6.41
N TYR A 76 -12.39 -0.71 -5.25
CA TYR A 76 -11.87 -0.30 -3.94
C TYR A 76 -10.78 -1.25 -3.40
N ARG A 77 -10.31 -2.23 -4.19
CA ARG A 77 -9.33 -3.22 -3.75
C ARG A 77 -7.93 -2.60 -3.68
N PRO A 78 -7.25 -2.58 -2.51
CA PRO A 78 -5.93 -1.97 -2.36
C PRO A 78 -4.88 -2.55 -3.31
N SER A 79 -4.93 -3.86 -3.56
CA SER A 79 -3.99 -4.55 -4.45
C SER A 79 -4.07 -4.07 -5.90
N ARG A 80 -5.24 -3.63 -6.37
CA ARG A 80 -5.43 -3.08 -7.72
C ARG A 80 -4.89 -1.66 -7.80
N TRP A 81 -5.11 -0.87 -6.76
CA TRP A 81 -4.55 0.47 -6.64
C TRP A 81 -3.03 0.44 -6.57
N LEU A 82 -2.43 -0.38 -5.71
CA LEU A 82 -0.97 -0.52 -5.62
C LEU A 82 -0.28 -0.95 -6.92
N ARG A 83 -1.00 -1.62 -7.83
CA ARG A 83 -0.49 -1.96 -9.17
C ARG A 83 -0.58 -0.82 -10.16
N ALA A 84 -1.46 0.16 -9.93
CA ALA A 84 -1.71 1.26 -10.86
C ALA A 84 -0.64 2.37 -10.76
N GLY A 85 -0.02 2.55 -9.59
CA GLY A 85 0.94 3.63 -9.39
C GLY A 85 1.50 3.74 -7.97
N ASP A 86 2.03 4.93 -7.68
CA ASP A 86 2.66 5.25 -6.40
C ASP A 86 1.62 5.26 -5.25
N PRO A 87 1.86 4.55 -4.13
CA PRO A 87 0.89 4.47 -3.03
C PRO A 87 0.57 5.81 -2.36
N GLU A 88 1.53 6.74 -2.26
CA GLU A 88 1.30 8.05 -1.65
C GLU A 88 0.42 8.92 -2.54
N VAL A 89 0.66 8.93 -3.85
CA VAL A 89 -0.20 9.61 -4.81
C VAL A 89 -1.62 9.04 -4.78
N LEU A 90 -1.73 7.72 -4.86
CA LEU A 90 -3.02 7.03 -4.92
C LEU A 90 -3.84 7.15 -3.64
N ALA A 91 -3.19 7.09 -2.48
CA ALA A 91 -3.87 7.32 -1.21
C ALA A 91 -4.48 8.73 -1.15
N GLY A 92 -3.77 9.75 -1.64
CA GLY A 92 -4.29 11.11 -1.70
C GLY A 92 -5.42 11.28 -2.72
N VAL A 93 -5.35 10.59 -3.87
CA VAL A 93 -6.49 10.51 -4.81
C VAL A 93 -7.71 9.88 -4.15
N ALA A 94 -7.55 8.76 -3.42
CA ALA A 94 -8.66 8.14 -2.70
C ALA A 94 -9.26 9.09 -1.64
N ALA A 95 -8.43 9.79 -0.87
CA ALA A 95 -8.88 10.79 0.11
C ALA A 95 -9.63 11.95 -0.56
N MET A 96 -9.16 12.42 -1.73
CA MET A 96 -9.84 13.45 -2.52
C MET A 96 -11.21 12.98 -3.05
N LEU A 97 -11.28 11.75 -3.57
CA LEU A 97 -12.53 11.17 -4.07
C LEU A 97 -13.55 10.89 -2.96
N ALA A 98 -13.10 10.70 -1.72
CA ALA A 98 -14.00 10.58 -0.57
C ALA A 98 -14.85 11.85 -0.33
N SER A 99 -14.43 13.00 -0.89
CA SER A 99 -15.18 14.25 -0.86
C SER A 99 -16.05 14.48 -2.09
N GLN A 100 -16.05 13.57 -3.07
CA GLN A 100 -16.80 13.69 -4.31
C GLN A 100 -18.11 12.90 -4.24
N GLU A 101 -19.14 13.41 -4.89
CA GLU A 101 -20.40 12.69 -5.06
C GLU A 101 -20.21 11.50 -6.02
N GLY A 102 -20.94 10.40 -5.78
CA GLY A 102 -20.82 9.17 -6.58
C GLY A 102 -19.78 8.16 -6.07
N PHE A 103 -19.03 8.48 -5.01
CA PHE A 103 -18.12 7.56 -4.33
C PHE A 103 -18.54 7.27 -2.89
N ASP A 104 -18.28 6.05 -2.43
CA ASP A 104 -18.47 5.69 -1.02
C ASP A 104 -17.33 6.30 -0.20
N ARG A 105 -17.63 7.40 0.50
CA ARG A 105 -16.70 8.14 1.36
C ARG A 105 -15.96 7.24 2.35
N THR A 106 -16.68 6.33 3.02
CA THR A 106 -16.09 5.47 4.06
C THR A 106 -15.11 4.48 3.43
N ARG A 107 -15.48 3.86 2.31
CA ARG A 107 -14.60 2.94 1.59
C ARG A 107 -13.38 3.65 1.00
N MET A 108 -13.55 4.86 0.48
CA MET A 108 -12.44 5.65 -0.05
C MET A 108 -11.44 6.06 1.03
N LEU A 109 -11.90 6.49 2.20
CA LEU A 109 -11.00 6.81 3.32
C LEU A 109 -10.31 5.57 3.88
N ALA A 110 -11.01 4.45 3.99
CA ALA A 110 -10.41 3.17 4.41
C ALA A 110 -9.32 2.72 3.41
N LEU A 111 -9.58 2.86 2.12
CA LEU A 111 -8.61 2.59 1.07
C LEU A 111 -7.40 3.53 1.16
N ALA A 112 -7.62 4.83 1.35
CA ALA A 112 -6.55 5.80 1.53
C ALA A 112 -5.64 5.41 2.71
N GLU A 113 -6.24 5.00 3.84
CA GLU A 113 -5.51 4.55 5.03
C GLU A 113 -4.70 3.26 4.78
N GLN A 114 -5.29 2.30 4.05
CA GLN A 114 -4.61 1.04 3.69
C GLN A 114 -3.46 1.26 2.71
N LEU A 115 -3.58 2.23 1.81
CA LEU A 115 -2.51 2.58 0.85
C LEU A 115 -1.39 3.38 1.52
N ARG A 116 -1.74 4.33 2.40
CA ARG A 116 -0.79 5.09 3.20
C ARG A 116 -1.41 5.49 4.54
N PRO A 117 -0.87 4.99 5.67
CA PRO A 117 -1.34 5.38 6.99
C PRO A 117 -1.31 6.90 7.21
N GLY A 118 -2.36 7.43 7.81
CA GLY A 118 -2.55 8.85 8.09
C GLY A 118 -3.07 9.68 6.91
N MET A 119 -3.20 9.13 5.70
CA MET A 119 -3.72 9.88 4.55
C MET A 119 -5.21 10.24 4.71
N SER A 120 -5.97 9.43 5.43
CA SER A 120 -7.38 9.71 5.74
C SER A 120 -7.59 10.90 6.68
N THR A 121 -6.51 11.36 7.34
CA THR A 121 -6.57 12.48 8.29
C THR A 121 -6.46 13.84 7.56
N PRO A 122 -7.08 14.92 8.09
CA PRO A 122 -6.95 16.26 7.51
C PRO A 122 -5.49 16.74 7.39
N VAL A 123 -4.64 16.39 8.38
CA VAL A 123 -3.22 16.77 8.38
C VAL A 123 -2.45 16.03 7.30
N GLY A 124 -2.67 14.71 7.17
CA GLY A 124 -2.03 13.90 6.14
C GLY A 124 -2.45 14.33 4.74
N PHE A 125 -3.75 14.52 4.53
CA PHE A 125 -4.31 14.98 3.27
C PHE A 125 -3.84 16.40 2.90
N GLY A 126 -3.82 17.34 3.86
CA GLY A 126 -3.32 18.70 3.62
C GLY A 126 -1.85 18.73 3.20
N ARG A 127 -1.00 17.90 3.82
CA ARG A 127 0.41 17.75 3.41
C ARG A 127 0.57 17.14 2.02
N TRP A 128 -0.36 16.27 1.63
CA TRP A 128 -0.40 15.73 0.28
C TRP A 128 -0.81 16.80 -0.72
N LEU A 129 -1.90 17.55 -0.48
CA LEU A 129 -2.36 18.63 -1.36
C LEU A 129 -1.26 19.66 -1.66
N ALA A 130 -0.49 20.05 -0.64
CA ALA A 130 0.60 21.02 -0.80
C ALA A 130 1.75 20.55 -1.74
N ARG A 131 1.88 19.24 -1.98
CA ARG A 131 2.97 18.64 -2.77
C ARG A 131 2.46 17.73 -3.90
N SER A 132 1.14 17.70 -4.09
CA SER A 132 0.51 16.70 -4.95
C SER A 132 0.83 17.02 -6.40
N PRO A 133 1.25 16.02 -7.19
CA PRO A 133 1.34 16.19 -8.64
C PRO A 133 -0.03 16.15 -9.33
N VAL A 134 -1.09 15.75 -8.61
CA VAL A 134 -2.45 15.62 -9.14
C VAL A 134 -3.15 16.97 -9.06
N GLN A 135 -3.56 17.49 -10.21
CA GLN A 135 -4.34 18.73 -10.29
C GLN A 135 -5.83 18.39 -10.26
N ALA A 136 -6.49 18.57 -9.12
CA ALA A 136 -7.91 18.25 -8.93
C ALA A 136 -8.81 18.88 -10.00
N ALA A 137 -8.55 20.15 -10.35
CA ALA A 137 -9.29 20.91 -11.36
C ALA A 137 -9.25 20.28 -12.77
N ARG A 138 -8.27 19.42 -13.05
CA ARG A 138 -8.17 18.67 -14.31
C ARG A 138 -8.59 17.22 -14.15
N PHE A 139 -8.21 16.60 -13.04
CA PHE A 139 -8.48 15.19 -12.76
C PHE A 139 -9.98 14.89 -12.63
N LEU A 140 -10.73 15.72 -11.89
CA LEU A 140 -12.14 15.49 -11.63
C LEU A 140 -13.01 15.57 -12.90
N PRO A 141 -12.88 16.60 -13.76
CA PRO A 141 -13.61 16.62 -15.03
C PRO A 141 -13.29 15.43 -15.96
N MET A 142 -12.03 14.97 -15.99
CA MET A 142 -11.65 13.77 -16.76
C MET A 142 -12.34 12.51 -16.22
N LEU A 143 -12.43 12.39 -14.90
CA LEU A 143 -13.11 11.28 -14.25
C LEU A 143 -14.62 11.30 -14.49
N GLU A 144 -15.26 12.45 -14.34
CA GLU A 144 -16.69 12.61 -14.63
C GLU A 144 -17.02 12.25 -16.09
N ALA A 145 -16.22 12.75 -17.04
CA ALA A 145 -16.37 12.40 -18.45
C ALA A 145 -16.25 10.89 -18.66
N ARG A 146 -15.30 10.23 -17.98
CA ARG A 146 -15.11 8.79 -18.07
C ARG A 146 -16.24 7.97 -17.43
N MET A 147 -16.81 8.43 -16.33
CA MET A 147 -17.94 7.76 -15.66
C MET A 147 -19.25 7.85 -16.46
N ARG A 148 -19.36 8.85 -17.33
CA ARG A 148 -20.49 9.03 -18.25
C ARG A 148 -20.34 8.21 -19.53
N ASP A 149 -19.14 7.71 -19.84
CA ASP A 149 -18.87 6.90 -21.01
C ASP A 149 -19.50 5.49 -20.85
N PRO A 150 -20.45 5.10 -21.72
CA PRO A 150 -21.14 3.81 -21.62
C PRO A 150 -20.24 2.60 -21.90
N GLU A 151 -19.10 2.73 -22.58
CA GLU A 151 -18.24 1.59 -22.92
C GLU A 151 -17.58 0.92 -21.70
N LEU A 152 -17.49 1.62 -20.56
CA LEU A 152 -16.95 1.09 -19.29
C LEU A 152 -18.02 0.51 -18.36
N ARG A 153 -19.31 0.57 -18.73
CA ARG A 153 -20.42 -0.02 -17.95
C ARG A 153 -20.69 -1.48 -18.31
N SER A 154 -19.99 -2.05 -19.29
CA SER A 154 -20.15 -3.47 -19.62
C SER A 154 -19.26 -4.36 -18.74
N PRO A 155 -19.83 -5.44 -18.15
CA PRO A 155 -19.18 -6.31 -17.17
C PRO A 155 -18.03 -7.17 -17.72
#